data_AF-A0A7J5K9I7-F1
#
_entry.id   AF-A0A7J5K9I7-F1
#
_cell.length_a   1.000
_cell.length_b   1.000
_cell.length_c   1.000
_cell.angle_alpha   90.00
_cell.angle_beta   90.00
_cell.angle_gamma   90.00
#
_symmetry.space_group_name_H-M   'P 1'
#
loop_
_entity.id
_entity.type
_entity.pdbx_description
1 polymer ?
#
loop_
_entity_poly.entity_id
_entity_poly.type
_entity_poly.pdbx_seq_one_letter_code
_entity_poly.pdbx_strand_id
1 'polypeptide(L)'
;QGIKGPTGADGKTTYLHIKYSDNGTTFTANNGETPGAYIGQYTDFTAADSTTFSAYTWTKVKGDKGDKGDKGDKGEQGTQGATGLPGALIRPRGEWKASMAYVNNSQYRDTVIYNGNTYSCKTSHTSSSSFDSTKWTLFNEFINVATQLLVAQNATIDVLGTSGLFVGNLSKTQGWLMKGGSIKHNVTGLELTADGKLSIGNGKLILSANNTIIRGASGGDIAIFKEVNGVPMIDAKNINTTNLIVTDGATLGAWKIENNAIKSKNAPSAKILLEVSGTRFLRINEYGGADSTANGGFPFLQIRNDNRDCLSLSTYGTKGKALSIIANSYGGKAIDSYGSHVFGQRSGEIWNAPGVLWAAVINDGGGISRSWGNGCTVNRVYRANTGDYVIEHNLGNDYFPLATAIHGDWTIASLSSLNYGSFRVQLFHKDQGNRNSWFVVAIMGRNKF
;
A
#
# COMPACT_ATOMS: atom_id res chain seq x y z
N GLN A 1 -39.68 73.54 -30.63
CA GLN A 1 -40.68 72.64 -29.97
C GLN A 1 -39.90 71.43 -29.38
N GLY A 2 -40.19 70.71 -28.25
CA GLY A 2 -41.25 70.63 -27.14
C GLY A 2 -41.08 69.37 -26.15
N ILE A 3 -41.96 69.00 -25.11
CA ILE A 3 -42.06 67.71 -24.19
C ILE A 3 -43.23 67.52 -23.04
N LYS A 4 -43.49 66.29 -22.40
CA LYS A 4 -43.98 65.82 -20.96
C LYS A 4 -45.32 64.98 -20.56
N GLY A 5 -45.47 64.27 -19.36
CA GLY A 5 -46.70 63.47 -18.81
C GLY A 5 -46.82 62.74 -17.35
N PRO A 6 -48.04 62.52 -16.67
CA PRO A 6 -48.61 61.85 -15.36
C PRO A 6 -48.57 60.36 -14.68
N THR A 7 -49.34 60.05 -13.54
CA THR A 7 -49.62 58.77 -12.66
C THR A 7 -50.88 58.83 -11.64
N GLY A 8 -51.44 57.97 -10.67
CA GLY A 8 -51.41 56.54 -10.03
C GLY A 8 -52.31 56.20 -8.68
N ALA A 9 -52.57 54.93 -8.17
CA ALA A 9 -53.29 54.53 -6.84
C ALA A 9 -53.86 53.02 -6.55
N ASP A 10 -54.43 52.60 -5.34
CA ASP A 10 -54.83 51.16 -4.85
C ASP A 10 -55.73 50.90 -3.51
N GLY A 11 -56.30 49.66 -3.15
CA GLY A 11 -56.71 49.09 -1.74
C GLY A 11 -57.97 48.13 -1.35
N LYS A 12 -57.91 47.22 -0.27
CA LYS A 12 -58.97 46.58 0.72
C LYS A 12 -59.53 45.04 0.75
N THR A 13 -60.17 44.48 1.86
CA THR A 13 -60.61 42.99 2.18
C THR A 13 -61.77 42.68 3.28
N THR A 14 -62.43 41.46 3.50
CA THR A 14 -63.63 41.06 4.45
C THR A 14 -63.98 39.49 4.79
N TYR A 15 -64.81 38.99 5.82
CA TYR A 15 -65.29 37.52 6.13
C TYR A 15 -66.45 37.17 7.23
N LEU A 16 -67.35 36.10 7.16
CA LEU A 16 -68.63 35.69 7.91
C LEU A 16 -69.55 34.68 7.07
N HIS A 17 -70.89 34.44 7.26
CA HIS A 17 -71.71 33.74 6.21
C HIS A 17 -71.91 34.66 5.01
N ILE A 18 -71.11 34.45 3.98
CA ILE A 18 -71.18 35.15 2.71
C ILE A 18 -71.94 34.29 1.72
N LYS A 19 -73.01 34.84 1.14
CA LYS A 19 -73.65 34.29 -0.07
C LYS A 19 -73.71 35.34 -1.15
N TYR A 20 -73.97 34.91 -2.37
CA TYR A 20 -73.93 35.73 -3.56
C TYR A 20 -75.23 35.69 -4.37
N SER A 21 -75.47 36.79 -5.07
CA SER A 21 -76.63 37.02 -5.95
C SER A 21 -76.25 37.94 -7.09
N ASP A 22 -76.76 37.71 -8.30
CA ASP A 22 -76.48 38.59 -9.46
C ASP A 22 -77.46 39.77 -9.60
N ASN A 23 -78.55 39.77 -8.83
CA ASN A 23 -79.67 40.71 -8.96
C ASN A 23 -80.20 41.27 -7.63
N GLY A 24 -79.75 40.73 -6.49
CA GLY A 24 -80.23 41.11 -5.16
C GLY A 24 -81.58 40.50 -4.79
N THR A 25 -82.09 39.53 -5.56
CA THR A 25 -83.39 38.88 -5.33
C THR A 25 -83.35 37.34 -5.35
N THR A 26 -82.30 36.73 -5.91
CA THR A 26 -82.09 35.27 -5.94
C THR A 26 -80.63 34.88 -5.76
N PHE A 27 -80.32 33.76 -5.11
CA PHE A 27 -78.95 33.23 -5.03
C PHE A 27 -78.35 32.94 -6.40
N THR A 28 -77.01 32.97 -6.50
CA THR A 28 -76.24 32.41 -7.62
C THR A 28 -76.18 30.88 -7.58
N ALA A 29 -75.57 30.29 -8.61
CA ALA A 29 -75.27 28.86 -8.70
C ALA A 29 -74.50 28.32 -7.48
N ASN A 30 -74.60 27.00 -7.26
CA ASN A 30 -74.08 26.31 -6.07
C ASN A 30 -74.59 26.92 -4.75
N ASN A 31 -75.92 27.12 -4.64
CA ASN A 31 -76.59 27.66 -3.45
C ASN A 31 -75.93 28.93 -2.89
N GLY A 32 -75.68 29.91 -3.76
CA GLY A 32 -75.10 31.19 -3.39
C GLY A 32 -73.60 31.19 -3.10
N GLU A 33 -72.86 30.09 -3.30
CA GLU A 33 -71.40 30.08 -3.18
C GLU A 33 -70.68 30.78 -4.36
N THR A 34 -71.30 30.80 -5.54
CA THR A 34 -70.65 31.34 -6.74
C THR A 34 -70.64 32.88 -6.72
N PRO A 35 -69.49 33.57 -6.77
CA PRO A 35 -69.44 35.04 -6.63
C PRO A 35 -70.30 35.81 -7.64
N GLY A 36 -71.11 36.76 -7.13
CA GLY A 36 -72.11 37.51 -7.89
C GLY A 36 -72.13 39.01 -7.57
N ALA A 37 -73.07 39.76 -8.15
CA ALA A 37 -73.15 41.22 -8.05
C ALA A 37 -73.51 41.80 -6.66
N TYR A 38 -74.10 40.99 -5.78
CA TYR A 38 -74.48 41.33 -4.41
C TYR A 38 -73.85 40.29 -3.47
N ILE A 39 -73.40 40.75 -2.31
CA ILE A 39 -73.05 39.90 -1.18
C ILE A 39 -74.20 39.99 -0.19
N GLY A 40 -74.75 38.84 0.14
CA GLY A 40 -75.58 38.62 1.30
C GLY A 40 -74.64 38.39 2.48
N GLN A 41 -74.73 39.26 3.47
CA GLN A 41 -74.10 39.04 4.77
C GLN A 41 -75.17 38.52 5.73
N TYR A 42 -74.97 37.31 6.24
CA TYR A 42 -75.72 36.80 7.37
C TYR A 42 -74.73 36.52 8.49
N THR A 43 -74.98 37.14 9.64
CA THR A 43 -74.35 36.73 10.90
C THR A 43 -75.50 36.37 11.81
N ASP A 44 -75.80 35.09 11.83
CA ASP A 44 -76.47 34.45 12.95
C ASP A 44 -75.42 33.64 13.74
N PHE A 45 -75.83 32.52 14.33
CA PHE A 45 -74.97 31.63 15.09
C PHE A 45 -75.08 30.17 14.61
N THR A 46 -75.53 29.96 13.36
CA THR A 46 -75.74 28.62 12.77
C THR A 46 -74.62 28.30 11.77
N ALA A 47 -73.67 27.43 12.14
CA ALA A 47 -72.48 27.15 11.33
C ALA A 47 -72.74 26.54 9.92
N ALA A 48 -73.98 26.20 9.58
CA ALA A 48 -74.38 25.75 8.26
C ALA A 48 -75.29 26.81 7.60
N ASP A 49 -75.01 27.12 6.33
CA ASP A 49 -75.66 28.23 5.63
C ASP A 49 -77.17 28.08 5.45
N SER A 50 -77.88 29.22 5.54
CA SER A 50 -79.29 29.28 5.22
C SER A 50 -79.53 29.15 3.70
N THR A 51 -80.44 28.25 3.32
CA THR A 51 -80.98 28.13 1.96
C THR A 51 -82.11 29.14 1.68
N THR A 52 -82.42 30.02 2.63
CA THR A 52 -83.47 31.05 2.48
C THR A 52 -82.85 32.39 2.12
N PHE A 53 -83.13 32.87 0.90
CA PHE A 53 -82.53 34.09 0.36
C PHE A 53 -82.69 35.32 1.28
N SER A 54 -83.90 35.56 1.75
CA SER A 54 -84.26 36.72 2.59
C SER A 54 -83.70 36.70 4.01
N ALA A 55 -82.99 35.64 4.43
CA ALA A 55 -82.26 35.63 5.70
C ALA A 55 -81.01 36.53 5.64
N TYR A 56 -80.37 36.62 4.47
CA TYR A 56 -79.15 37.40 4.28
C TYR A 56 -79.47 38.89 4.09
N THR A 57 -78.66 39.76 4.69
CA THR A 57 -78.70 41.20 4.41
C THR A 57 -77.94 41.48 3.12
N TRP A 58 -78.67 41.60 2.01
CA TRP A 58 -78.11 41.78 0.67
C TRP A 58 -77.64 43.21 0.43
N THR A 59 -76.32 43.37 0.28
CA THR A 59 -75.70 44.61 -0.19
C THR A 59 -75.24 44.41 -1.64
N LYS A 60 -75.54 45.36 -2.55
CA LYS A 60 -74.93 45.40 -3.89
C LYS A 60 -73.46 45.79 -3.78
N VAL A 61 -72.59 44.84 -3.39
CA VAL A 61 -71.15 45.11 -3.24
C VAL A 61 -70.44 45.30 -4.57
N LYS A 62 -71.00 44.75 -5.67
CA LYS A 62 -70.57 45.07 -7.03
C LYS A 62 -71.29 46.33 -7.49
N GLY A 63 -70.99 47.44 -6.82
CA GLY A 63 -71.31 48.77 -7.30
C GLY A 63 -70.63 49.02 -8.65
N ASP A 64 -71.20 49.95 -9.40
CA ASP A 64 -70.63 50.41 -10.66
C ASP A 64 -69.39 51.28 -10.36
N LYS A 65 -68.36 51.22 -11.22
CA LYS A 65 -66.99 51.69 -10.94
C LYS A 65 -66.90 53.20 -10.62
N GLY A 66 -66.05 53.58 -9.65
CA GLY A 66 -65.81 54.99 -9.26
C GLY A 66 -64.33 55.35 -8.98
N ASP A 67 -64.07 56.65 -8.80
CA ASP A 67 -62.74 57.29 -8.84
C ASP A 67 -62.23 57.84 -7.47
N LYS A 68 -61.09 58.53 -7.44
CA LYS A 68 -60.24 58.83 -6.25
C LYS A 68 -60.00 60.35 -6.03
N GLY A 69 -59.80 60.78 -4.77
CA GLY A 69 -59.50 62.19 -4.38
C GLY A 69 -58.27 62.41 -3.46
N ASP A 70 -58.08 63.66 -3.01
CA ASP A 70 -56.83 64.23 -2.46
C ASP A 70 -56.80 64.51 -0.92
N LYS A 71 -55.74 65.17 -0.44
CA LYS A 71 -55.32 65.33 0.98
C LYS A 71 -55.13 66.80 1.39
N GLY A 72 -55.31 67.11 2.69
CA GLY A 72 -54.97 68.38 3.35
C GLY A 72 -53.80 68.33 4.35
N ASP A 73 -53.39 69.50 4.86
CA ASP A 73 -52.08 69.75 5.49
C ASP A 73 -51.99 69.59 7.02
N LYS A 74 -50.75 69.59 7.54
CA LYS A 74 -50.40 69.67 8.97
C LYS A 74 -49.25 70.68 9.17
N GLY A 75 -49.32 71.45 10.25
CA GLY A 75 -48.41 72.57 10.55
C GLY A 75 -46.95 72.20 10.88
N GLU A 76 -46.15 73.26 11.05
CA GLU A 76 -44.68 73.24 11.10
C GLU A 76 -44.08 72.56 12.34
N GLN A 77 -43.00 71.78 12.15
CA GLN A 77 -42.18 71.26 13.24
C GLN A 77 -40.76 70.88 12.79
N GLY A 78 -39.74 71.51 13.40
CA GLY A 78 -38.43 70.93 13.76
C GLY A 78 -37.49 70.36 12.68
N THR A 79 -36.30 70.96 12.53
CA THR A 79 -35.19 70.39 11.75
C THR A 79 -34.35 69.38 12.55
N GLN A 80 -34.30 68.10 12.16
CA GLN A 80 -33.14 67.17 12.27
C GLN A 80 -33.49 65.73 11.83
N GLY A 81 -32.55 65.02 11.19
CA GLY A 81 -32.46 63.55 11.31
C GLY A 81 -32.68 62.72 10.04
N ALA A 82 -31.60 62.15 9.50
CA ALA A 82 -31.51 61.37 8.28
C ALA A 82 -32.33 60.06 8.21
N THR A 83 -32.65 59.63 6.99
CA THR A 83 -32.48 58.22 6.57
C THR A 83 -32.07 58.17 5.10
N GLY A 84 -31.03 57.39 4.78
CA GLY A 84 -30.60 57.19 3.39
C GLY A 84 -31.46 56.15 2.67
N LEU A 85 -31.76 56.37 1.39
CA LEU A 85 -32.28 55.31 0.51
C LEU A 85 -31.34 54.10 0.51
N PRO A 86 -31.83 52.86 0.31
CA PRO A 86 -30.99 51.67 0.16
C PRO A 86 -29.92 51.95 -0.89
N GLY A 87 -28.65 51.81 -0.49
CA GLY A 87 -27.54 52.48 -1.14
C GLY A 87 -27.32 52.00 -2.57
N ALA A 88 -27.67 52.85 -3.54
CA ALA A 88 -27.35 52.66 -4.95
C ALA A 88 -25.85 52.36 -5.10
N LEU A 89 -25.53 51.18 -5.62
CA LEU A 89 -24.19 50.58 -5.55
C LEU A 89 -23.16 51.51 -6.21
N ILE A 90 -22.11 51.86 -5.46
CA ILE A 90 -21.02 52.68 -5.98
C ILE A 90 -20.28 51.90 -7.07
N ARG A 91 -20.22 52.45 -8.29
CA ARG A 91 -19.52 51.85 -9.43
C ARG A 91 -18.36 52.72 -9.90
N PRO A 92 -17.11 52.39 -9.56
CA PRO A 92 -15.95 53.03 -10.15
C PRO A 92 -15.92 52.84 -11.67
N ARG A 93 -15.72 53.94 -12.41
CA ARG A 93 -15.64 53.97 -13.88
C ARG A 93 -14.24 54.35 -14.42
N GLY A 94 -13.29 54.59 -13.52
CA GLY A 94 -11.94 55.06 -13.84
C GLY A 94 -11.86 56.56 -14.09
N GLU A 95 -10.83 57.01 -14.81
CA GLU A 95 -10.73 58.40 -15.29
C GLU A 95 -11.97 58.82 -16.08
N TRP A 96 -12.43 60.05 -15.84
CA TRP A 96 -13.55 60.67 -16.54
C TRP A 96 -13.25 60.80 -18.03
N LYS A 97 -14.28 60.59 -18.87
CA LYS A 97 -14.21 60.70 -20.32
C LYS A 97 -15.35 61.57 -20.83
N ALA A 98 -15.09 62.34 -21.87
CA ALA A 98 -16.10 63.07 -22.64
C ALA A 98 -17.03 62.10 -23.40
N SER A 99 -18.25 62.55 -23.71
CA SER A 99 -19.26 61.81 -24.49
C SER A 99 -19.63 60.43 -23.94
N MET A 100 -19.47 60.21 -22.63
CA MET A 100 -19.66 58.93 -21.95
C MET A 100 -20.86 58.97 -21.00
N ALA A 101 -21.68 57.91 -21.01
CA ALA A 101 -22.84 57.81 -20.13
C ALA A 101 -22.43 57.40 -18.70
N TYR A 102 -22.87 58.19 -17.72
CA TYR A 102 -22.66 57.99 -16.29
C TYR A 102 -23.99 58.00 -15.54
N VAL A 103 -24.18 57.01 -14.66
CA VAL A 103 -25.46 56.75 -13.98
C VAL A 103 -25.42 57.18 -12.52
N ASN A 104 -26.46 57.88 -12.08
CA ASN A 104 -26.92 57.89 -10.68
C ASN A 104 -28.43 57.65 -10.69
N ASN A 105 -28.84 56.47 -10.23
CA ASN A 105 -30.23 56.02 -10.11
C ASN A 105 -30.41 55.17 -8.83
N SER A 106 -31.54 54.48 -8.68
CA SER A 106 -31.84 53.66 -7.50
C SER A 106 -30.95 52.41 -7.32
N GLN A 107 -30.29 51.93 -8.38
CA GLN A 107 -29.46 50.72 -8.34
C GLN A 107 -27.96 51.03 -8.35
N TYR A 108 -27.54 52.10 -9.04
CA TYR A 108 -26.13 52.39 -9.30
C TYR A 108 -25.81 53.88 -9.18
N ARG A 109 -24.62 54.16 -8.65
CA ARG A 109 -24.02 55.49 -8.56
C ARG A 109 -22.58 55.44 -9.05
N ASP A 110 -22.36 55.91 -10.26
CA ASP A 110 -21.05 55.91 -10.90
C ASP A 110 -20.10 56.91 -10.23
N THR A 111 -18.85 56.50 -10.01
CA THR A 111 -17.75 57.36 -9.59
C THR A 111 -16.66 57.43 -10.66
N VAL A 112 -16.01 58.59 -10.79
CA VAL A 112 -14.91 58.83 -11.73
C VAL A 112 -13.73 59.47 -11.01
N ILE A 113 -12.54 59.33 -11.58
CA ILE A 113 -11.38 60.16 -11.24
C ILE A 113 -11.32 61.32 -12.24
N TYR A 114 -10.99 62.53 -11.78
CA TYR A 114 -10.68 63.66 -12.64
C TYR A 114 -9.68 64.58 -11.94
N ASN A 115 -8.59 64.94 -12.64
CA ASN A 115 -7.47 65.71 -12.08
C ASN A 115 -7.02 65.20 -10.69
N GLY A 116 -6.86 63.88 -10.56
CA GLY A 116 -6.43 63.19 -9.33
C GLY A 116 -7.46 63.11 -8.21
N ASN A 117 -8.65 63.70 -8.36
CA ASN A 117 -9.72 63.70 -7.37
C ASN A 117 -10.82 62.70 -7.74
N THR A 118 -11.44 62.05 -6.75
CA THR A 118 -12.57 61.15 -6.99
C THR A 118 -13.89 61.91 -6.87
N TYR A 119 -14.81 61.67 -7.80
CA TYR A 119 -16.12 62.29 -7.81
C TYR A 119 -17.24 61.26 -7.97
N SER A 120 -18.33 61.44 -7.22
CA SER A 120 -19.60 60.75 -7.41
C SER A 120 -20.47 61.50 -8.42
N CYS A 121 -21.10 60.77 -9.33
CA CYS A 121 -22.15 61.29 -10.20
C CYS A 121 -23.30 61.84 -9.33
N LYS A 122 -23.78 63.06 -9.58
CA LYS A 122 -24.94 63.68 -8.88
C LYS A 122 -26.27 63.25 -9.48
N THR A 123 -26.31 63.08 -10.80
CA THR A 123 -27.51 62.72 -11.56
C THR A 123 -27.09 62.05 -12.88
N SER A 124 -27.89 61.10 -13.36
CA SER A 124 -27.60 60.37 -14.60
C SER A 124 -27.47 61.32 -15.80
N HIS A 125 -26.36 61.25 -16.53
CA HIS A 125 -26.07 62.11 -17.68
C HIS A 125 -25.06 61.47 -18.64
N THR A 126 -25.04 61.92 -19.88
CA THR A 126 -23.88 61.75 -20.77
C THR A 126 -22.98 62.97 -20.60
N SER A 127 -21.68 62.77 -20.41
CA SER A 127 -20.71 63.86 -20.30
C SER A 127 -20.56 64.64 -21.61
N SER A 128 -20.33 65.95 -21.50
CA SER A 128 -19.95 66.82 -22.61
C SER A 128 -18.44 66.71 -22.91
N SER A 129 -17.91 67.59 -23.75
CA SER A 129 -16.47 67.70 -24.05
C SER A 129 -15.61 68.20 -22.88
N SER A 130 -16.20 68.64 -21.77
CA SER A 130 -15.50 69.15 -20.58
C SER A 130 -16.18 68.69 -19.27
N PHE A 131 -15.44 68.73 -18.17
CA PHE A 131 -15.92 68.24 -16.87
C PHE A 131 -16.89 69.25 -16.21
N ASP A 132 -18.19 68.95 -16.27
CA ASP A 132 -19.24 69.76 -15.64
C ASP A 132 -19.37 69.43 -14.14
N SER A 133 -18.73 70.23 -13.28
CA SER A 133 -18.79 70.08 -11.82
C SER A 133 -20.19 70.22 -11.22
N THR A 134 -21.20 70.72 -11.96
CA THR A 134 -22.59 70.68 -11.51
C THR A 134 -23.16 69.25 -11.51
N LYS A 135 -22.58 68.33 -12.28
CA LYS A 135 -22.98 66.91 -12.38
C LYS A 135 -22.19 65.97 -11.47
N TRP A 136 -21.18 66.47 -10.76
CA TRP A 136 -20.26 65.67 -9.94
C TRP A 136 -20.09 66.24 -8.53
N THR A 137 -20.18 65.40 -7.49
CA THR A 137 -19.85 65.74 -6.09
C THR A 137 -18.48 65.18 -5.77
N LEU A 138 -17.62 65.95 -5.09
CA LEU A 138 -16.34 65.44 -4.61
C LEU A 138 -16.58 64.28 -3.63
N PHE A 139 -15.88 63.17 -3.83
CA PHE A 139 -16.08 61.90 -3.11
C PHE A 139 -14.73 61.35 -2.66
N ASN A 140 -13.99 62.18 -1.91
CA ASN A 140 -12.62 61.90 -1.48
C ASN A 140 -12.50 61.30 -0.06
N GLU A 141 -13.56 61.35 0.76
CA GLU A 141 -13.50 60.84 2.14
C GLU A 141 -14.05 59.41 2.27
N PHE A 142 -13.13 58.46 2.45
CA PHE A 142 -13.40 57.21 3.15
C PHE A 142 -12.83 57.30 4.57
N ILE A 143 -13.63 57.79 5.52
CA ILE A 143 -13.26 57.70 6.94
C ILE A 143 -13.41 56.23 7.38
N ASN A 144 -12.30 55.58 7.73
CA ASN A 144 -12.33 54.20 8.19
C ASN A 144 -12.55 54.15 9.72
N VAL A 145 -13.80 53.91 10.13
CA VAL A 145 -14.26 54.13 11.52
C VAL A 145 -13.93 52.97 12.48
N ALA A 146 -13.58 51.79 11.97
CA ALA A 146 -13.40 50.59 12.80
C ALA A 146 -11.93 50.36 13.21
N THR A 147 -11.54 50.82 14.41
CA THR A 147 -10.31 50.37 15.08
C THR A 147 -10.44 48.99 15.73
N GLN A 148 -11.67 48.61 16.10
CA GLN A 148 -12.06 47.26 16.53
C GLN A 148 -13.44 46.96 15.92
N LEU A 149 -13.59 45.81 15.24
CA LEU A 149 -14.85 45.42 14.61
C LEU A 149 -15.63 44.47 15.53
N LEU A 150 -16.69 44.97 16.18
CA LEU A 150 -17.63 44.13 16.90
C LEU A 150 -18.67 43.58 15.91
N VAL A 151 -18.70 42.26 15.75
CA VAL A 151 -19.74 41.53 15.00
C VAL A 151 -20.71 40.86 15.98
N ALA A 152 -22.00 40.84 15.64
CA ALA A 152 -22.99 40.10 16.41
C ALA A 152 -22.81 38.58 16.27
N GLN A 153 -23.31 37.81 17.22
CA GLN A 153 -23.01 36.37 17.38
C GLN A 153 -23.23 35.50 16.12
N ASN A 154 -24.16 35.88 15.24
CA ASN A 154 -24.48 35.17 13.99
C ASN A 154 -24.31 36.06 12.74
N ALA A 155 -23.52 37.13 12.81
CA ALA A 155 -23.37 38.08 11.70
C ALA A 155 -22.50 37.51 10.55
N THR A 156 -23.07 37.43 9.35
CA THR A 156 -22.36 37.09 8.12
C THR A 156 -21.81 38.35 7.43
N ILE A 157 -20.57 38.28 6.93
CA ILE A 157 -20.00 39.33 6.08
C ILE A 157 -20.37 39.01 4.62
N ASP A 158 -21.61 39.35 4.26
CA ASP A 158 -22.23 39.02 2.97
C ASP A 158 -21.55 39.73 1.79
N VAL A 159 -21.29 41.04 1.90
CA VAL A 159 -20.63 41.85 0.87
C VAL A 159 -19.45 42.63 1.44
N LEU A 160 -18.24 42.25 1.06
CA LEU A 160 -17.05 43.08 1.23
C LEU A 160 -17.00 44.11 0.09
N GLY A 161 -17.07 45.40 0.42
CA GLY A 161 -16.86 46.51 -0.53
C GLY A 161 -15.39 46.67 -1.00
N THR A 162 -14.59 45.61 -0.90
CA THR A 162 -13.16 45.56 -1.22
C THR A 162 -12.85 44.33 -2.06
N SER A 163 -11.61 44.22 -2.54
CA SER A 163 -11.17 43.06 -3.33
C SER A 163 -11.00 41.75 -2.52
N GLY A 164 -11.30 41.73 -1.22
CA GLY A 164 -11.16 40.56 -0.33
C GLY A 164 -10.80 40.94 1.11
N LEU A 165 -10.96 39.98 2.03
CA LEU A 165 -10.60 40.12 3.45
C LEU A 165 -9.17 39.59 3.66
N PHE A 166 -8.24 40.47 4.04
CA PHE A 166 -6.87 40.08 4.38
C PHE A 166 -6.70 39.95 5.90
N VAL A 167 -6.31 38.77 6.36
CA VAL A 167 -6.07 38.40 7.76
C VAL A 167 -4.58 38.15 7.95
N GLY A 168 -3.84 39.16 8.43
CA GLY A 168 -2.38 39.09 8.49
C GLY A 168 -1.73 40.22 9.29
N ASN A 169 -0.42 40.38 9.12
CA ASN A 169 0.34 41.43 9.76
C ASN A 169 -0.07 42.83 9.28
N LEU A 170 0.18 43.85 10.11
CA LEU A 170 -0.20 45.25 9.84
C LEU A 170 0.40 45.77 8.52
N SER A 171 1.62 45.36 8.20
CA SER A 171 2.34 45.70 6.96
C SER A 171 1.80 44.97 5.70
N LYS A 172 0.86 44.04 5.87
CA LYS A 172 0.25 43.18 4.82
C LYS A 172 1.22 42.33 3.99
N THR A 173 2.46 42.19 4.46
CA THR A 173 3.49 41.35 3.83
C THR A 173 3.34 39.87 4.17
N GLN A 174 2.67 39.50 5.26
CA GLN A 174 2.45 38.11 5.66
C GLN A 174 1.06 37.88 6.28
N GLY A 175 0.30 36.93 5.74
CA GLY A 175 -1.05 36.60 6.18
C GLY A 175 -1.87 35.84 5.13
N TRP A 176 -3.17 35.72 5.37
CA TRP A 176 -4.12 35.03 4.52
C TRP A 176 -5.06 36.01 3.81
N LEU A 177 -5.19 35.89 2.49
CA LEU A 177 -6.20 36.58 1.71
C LEU A 177 -7.41 35.65 1.52
N MET A 178 -8.55 36.02 2.09
CA MET A 178 -9.85 35.42 1.84
C MET A 178 -10.51 36.18 0.68
N LYS A 179 -10.63 35.54 -0.49
CA LYS A 179 -11.13 36.16 -1.73
C LYS A 179 -11.78 35.13 -2.64
N GLY A 180 -12.96 35.46 -3.19
CA GLY A 180 -13.58 34.65 -4.25
C GLY A 180 -13.84 33.19 -3.87
N GLY A 181 -14.07 32.92 -2.58
CA GLY A 181 -14.27 31.59 -2.02
C GLY A 181 -13.00 30.91 -1.48
N SER A 182 -11.78 31.32 -1.86
CA SER A 182 -10.54 30.73 -1.32
C SER A 182 -9.95 31.51 -0.16
N ILE A 183 -9.11 30.83 0.63
CA ILE A 183 -8.39 31.34 1.80
C ILE A 183 -6.90 31.03 1.58
N LYS A 184 -6.12 32.01 1.08
CA LYS A 184 -4.74 31.81 0.59
C LYS A 184 -3.68 32.55 1.42
N HIS A 185 -2.72 31.83 1.99
CA HIS A 185 -1.56 32.41 2.65
C HIS A 185 -0.61 33.03 1.62
N ASN A 186 -0.30 34.31 1.74
CA ASN A 186 0.46 35.07 0.74
C ASN A 186 1.97 34.70 0.63
N VAL A 187 2.65 34.41 1.75
CA VAL A 187 4.08 34.03 1.78
C VAL A 187 4.29 32.54 1.55
N THR A 188 3.49 31.66 2.15
CA THR A 188 3.66 30.21 1.96
C THR A 188 2.93 29.69 0.73
N GLY A 189 1.84 30.32 0.28
CA GLY A 189 1.00 29.80 -0.81
C GLY A 189 0.04 28.67 -0.40
N LEU A 190 0.04 28.26 0.88
CA LEU A 190 -0.92 27.33 1.49
C LEU A 190 -2.34 27.91 1.34
N GLU A 191 -3.29 27.15 0.82
CA GLU A 191 -4.61 27.65 0.40
C GLU A 191 -5.71 26.61 0.60
N LEU A 192 -6.80 26.98 1.28
CA LEU A 192 -8.07 26.29 1.13
C LEU A 192 -8.75 26.89 -0.12
N THR A 193 -8.93 26.10 -1.17
CA THR A 193 -9.48 26.57 -2.44
C THR A 193 -11.00 26.72 -2.38
N ALA A 194 -11.57 27.51 -3.30
CA ALA A 194 -13.02 27.78 -3.35
C ALA A 194 -13.89 26.53 -3.62
N ASP A 195 -13.29 25.44 -4.11
CA ASP A 195 -13.90 24.12 -4.30
C ASP A 195 -13.59 23.13 -3.15
N GLY A 196 -13.11 23.63 -2.00
CA GLY A 196 -12.99 22.86 -0.75
C GLY A 196 -11.75 21.99 -0.59
N LYS A 197 -10.69 22.19 -1.40
CA LYS A 197 -9.45 21.40 -1.35
C LYS A 197 -8.33 22.11 -0.58
N LEU A 198 -7.45 21.34 0.04
CA LEU A 198 -6.25 21.84 0.71
C LEU A 198 -5.03 21.83 -0.23
N SER A 199 -4.64 23.00 -0.72
CA SER A 199 -3.37 23.24 -1.40
C SER A 199 -2.30 23.65 -0.38
N ILE A 200 -1.09 23.09 -0.48
CA ILE A 200 -0.09 23.11 0.60
C ILE A 200 0.99 24.21 0.49
N GLY A 201 1.05 24.92 -0.63
CA GLY A 201 2.07 25.94 -0.90
C GLY A 201 3.51 25.40 -0.80
N ASN A 202 4.38 26.18 -0.14
CA ASN A 202 5.79 25.89 0.15
C ASN A 202 5.97 24.82 1.26
N GLY A 203 4.89 24.15 1.67
CA GLY A 203 4.91 23.00 2.59
C GLY A 203 5.53 21.72 1.99
N LYS A 204 5.47 20.63 2.75
CA LYS A 204 6.17 19.38 2.44
C LYS A 204 5.26 18.14 2.26
N LEU A 205 4.03 18.35 1.80
CA LEU A 205 3.16 17.31 1.24
C LEU A 205 2.92 17.62 -0.25
N ILE A 206 3.77 17.13 -1.17
CA ILE A 206 3.56 17.43 -2.60
C ILE A 206 2.45 16.50 -3.13
N LEU A 207 1.25 17.06 -3.26
CA LEU A 207 0.25 16.54 -4.18
C LEU A 207 0.66 16.99 -5.60
N SER A 208 1.18 16.08 -6.41
CA SER A 208 1.54 16.35 -7.81
C SER A 208 0.73 15.46 -8.76
N ALA A 209 0.65 15.82 -10.04
CA ALA A 209 -0.20 15.14 -11.02
C ALA A 209 0.09 13.64 -11.17
N ASN A 210 1.37 13.24 -11.04
CA ASN A 210 1.80 11.85 -11.24
C ASN A 210 2.11 11.15 -9.90
N ASN A 211 2.51 11.91 -8.87
CA ASN A 211 2.99 11.39 -7.60
C ASN A 211 2.34 12.09 -6.41
N THR A 212 1.97 11.34 -5.36
CA THR A 212 1.83 11.91 -4.02
C THR A 212 3.13 11.68 -3.26
N ILE A 213 3.86 12.77 -2.98
CA ILE A 213 5.14 12.75 -2.25
C ILE A 213 4.91 13.30 -0.84
N ILE A 214 4.93 12.41 0.15
CA ILE A 214 4.96 12.81 1.56
C ILE A 214 6.42 13.07 1.92
N ARG A 215 6.81 14.34 2.15
CA ARG A 215 8.18 14.71 2.52
C ARG A 215 8.27 14.97 4.03
N GLY A 216 9.35 14.49 4.63
CA GLY A 216 9.68 14.80 6.01
C GLY A 216 10.03 16.29 6.17
N ALA A 217 9.91 16.81 7.40
CA ALA A 217 10.24 18.20 7.71
C ALA A 217 11.68 18.58 7.27
N SER A 218 12.62 17.63 7.39
CA SER A 218 14.01 17.73 6.91
C SER A 218 14.14 17.92 5.40
N GLY A 219 13.16 17.51 4.59
CA GLY A 219 13.16 17.65 3.12
C GLY A 219 13.41 16.38 2.34
N GLY A 220 13.78 15.27 2.99
CA GLY A 220 13.80 13.96 2.35
C GLY A 220 12.39 13.40 2.15
N ASP A 221 12.19 12.65 1.07
CA ASP A 221 10.93 11.99 0.76
C ASP A 221 10.75 10.77 1.69
N ILE A 222 9.57 10.62 2.30
CA ILE A 222 9.22 9.49 3.19
C ILE A 222 8.59 8.36 2.36
N ALA A 223 7.61 8.71 1.53
CA ALA A 223 6.93 7.80 0.62
C ALA A 223 6.50 8.56 -0.64
N ILE A 224 6.69 7.92 -1.78
CA ILE A 224 6.25 8.38 -3.10
C ILE A 224 5.25 7.36 -3.63
N PHE A 225 3.97 7.70 -3.61
CA PHE A 225 2.95 6.98 -4.36
C PHE A 225 3.06 7.44 -5.82
N LYS A 226 3.34 6.53 -6.75
CA LYS A 226 3.56 6.82 -8.18
C LYS A 226 3.16 5.65 -9.07
N GLU A 227 3.17 5.85 -10.38
CA GLU A 227 3.10 4.77 -11.36
C GLU A 227 4.44 4.61 -12.08
N VAL A 228 4.82 3.38 -12.44
CA VAL A 228 5.91 3.09 -13.37
C VAL A 228 5.45 2.02 -14.35
N ASN A 229 5.54 2.30 -15.65
CA ASN A 229 5.19 1.38 -16.74
C ASN A 229 3.78 0.75 -16.62
N GLY A 230 2.75 1.52 -16.23
CA GLY A 230 1.39 1.01 -16.03
C GLY A 230 1.13 0.33 -14.68
N VAL A 231 2.11 0.33 -13.77
CA VAL A 231 2.01 -0.34 -12.46
C VAL A 231 2.05 0.70 -11.32
N PRO A 232 0.94 0.86 -10.56
CA PRO A 232 0.94 1.65 -9.33
C PRO A 232 1.89 1.07 -8.28
N MET A 233 2.66 1.92 -7.61
CA MET A 233 3.64 1.52 -6.62
C MET A 233 3.81 2.52 -5.48
N ILE A 234 4.24 1.99 -4.33
CA ILE A 234 4.74 2.77 -3.19
C ILE A 234 6.27 2.66 -3.23
N ASP A 235 6.93 3.75 -3.63
CA ASP A 235 8.38 3.87 -3.53
C ASP A 235 8.73 4.52 -2.19
N ALA A 236 9.20 3.70 -1.25
CA ALA A 236 9.53 4.08 0.12
C ALA A 236 10.75 3.29 0.58
N LYS A 237 11.72 3.98 1.20
CA LYS A 237 12.98 3.36 1.65
C LYS A 237 12.78 2.28 2.71
N ASN A 238 11.80 2.48 3.59
CA ASN A 238 11.40 1.56 4.65
C ASN A 238 9.87 1.43 4.63
N ILE A 239 9.34 0.21 4.73
CA ILE A 239 7.91 -0.04 4.94
C ILE A 239 7.76 -0.76 6.29
N ASN A 240 7.31 -0.04 7.31
CA ASN A 240 7.00 -0.61 8.63
C ASN A 240 5.48 -0.80 8.75
N THR A 241 5.02 -2.04 8.78
CA THR A 241 3.60 -2.41 8.82
C THR A 241 3.41 -3.68 9.65
N THR A 242 2.28 -3.81 10.34
CA THR A 242 1.90 -5.03 11.07
C THR A 242 1.73 -6.22 10.13
N ASN A 243 1.20 -5.98 8.92
CA ASN A 243 0.99 -7.01 7.90
C ASN A 243 1.44 -6.46 6.54
N LEU A 244 2.21 -7.25 5.79
CA LEU A 244 2.53 -6.99 4.39
C LEU A 244 2.07 -8.19 3.54
N ILE A 245 0.88 -8.06 2.94
CA ILE A 245 0.36 -9.08 2.03
C ILE A 245 0.98 -8.83 0.65
N VAL A 246 1.81 -9.76 0.18
CA VAL A 246 2.41 -9.74 -1.16
C VAL A 246 1.80 -10.91 -1.95
N THR A 247 1.04 -10.61 -2.99
CA THR A 247 0.27 -11.59 -3.76
C THR A 247 1.04 -12.14 -4.96
N ASP A 248 0.53 -13.22 -5.54
CA ASP A 248 1.04 -13.83 -6.77
C ASP A 248 1.30 -12.82 -7.90
N GLY A 249 2.37 -13.05 -8.64
CA GLY A 249 2.84 -12.17 -9.73
C GLY A 249 3.84 -11.11 -9.28
N ALA A 250 3.80 -10.68 -8.02
CA ALA A 250 4.73 -9.69 -7.46
C ALA A 250 6.16 -10.23 -7.27
N THR A 251 7.10 -9.33 -7.00
CA THR A 251 8.52 -9.68 -6.76
C THR A 251 9.07 -9.07 -5.48
N LEU A 252 9.75 -9.88 -4.66
CA LEU A 252 10.47 -9.46 -3.46
C LEU A 252 11.98 -9.44 -3.78
N GLY A 253 12.48 -8.29 -4.26
CA GLY A 253 13.83 -8.19 -4.80
C GLY A 253 14.01 -9.10 -6.02
N ALA A 254 14.89 -10.10 -5.92
CA ALA A 254 15.13 -11.08 -6.97
C ALA A 254 14.17 -12.29 -6.94
N TRP A 255 13.29 -12.39 -5.94
CA TRP A 255 12.32 -13.47 -5.75
C TRP A 255 10.96 -13.13 -6.37
N LYS A 256 10.19 -14.13 -6.80
CA LYS A 256 8.82 -13.96 -7.31
C LYS A 256 7.82 -14.64 -6.37
N ILE A 257 6.63 -14.06 -6.20
CA ILE A 257 5.51 -14.71 -5.52
C ILE A 257 4.69 -15.50 -6.55
N GLU A 258 4.47 -16.78 -6.28
CA GLU A 258 3.61 -17.67 -7.07
C GLU A 258 3.00 -18.77 -6.18
N ASN A 259 1.72 -19.07 -6.37
CA ASN A 259 0.93 -20.03 -5.60
C ASN A 259 0.99 -19.74 -4.08
N ASN A 260 0.98 -18.45 -3.71
CA ASN A 260 1.20 -17.92 -2.35
C ASN A 260 2.58 -18.26 -1.73
N ALA A 261 3.58 -18.62 -2.55
CA ALA A 261 4.92 -18.98 -2.09
C ALA A 261 6.01 -18.07 -2.70
N ILE A 262 7.07 -17.81 -1.91
CA ILE A 262 8.26 -17.07 -2.36
C ILE A 262 9.16 -18.04 -3.15
N LYS A 263 9.21 -17.90 -4.48
CA LYS A 263 10.01 -18.74 -5.38
C LYS A 263 11.24 -18.01 -5.92
N SER A 264 12.34 -18.74 -6.08
CA SER A 264 13.55 -18.21 -6.73
C SER A 264 13.27 -17.99 -8.21
N LYS A 265 13.55 -16.79 -8.72
CA LYS A 265 13.50 -16.52 -10.16
C LYS A 265 14.67 -17.24 -10.83
N ASN A 266 14.50 -17.66 -12.09
CA ASN A 266 15.58 -18.25 -12.90
C ASN A 266 16.59 -17.17 -13.36
N ALA A 267 17.21 -16.49 -12.39
CA ALA A 267 18.14 -15.39 -12.55
C ALA A 267 19.35 -15.62 -11.62
N PRO A 268 20.60 -15.44 -12.07
CA PRO A 268 21.81 -15.81 -11.31
C PRO A 268 22.01 -15.03 -9.99
N SER A 269 21.20 -13.98 -9.77
CA SER A 269 21.20 -13.15 -8.56
C SER A 269 20.09 -13.51 -7.56
N ALA A 270 19.22 -14.49 -7.83
CA ALA A 270 18.12 -14.91 -6.95
C ALA A 270 18.59 -15.77 -5.76
N LYS A 271 19.58 -15.26 -5.02
CA LYS A 271 20.19 -15.87 -3.84
C LYS A 271 19.36 -15.55 -2.59
N ILE A 272 19.30 -16.47 -1.63
CA ILE A 272 18.83 -16.14 -0.26
C ILE A 272 20.02 -15.47 0.42
N LEU A 273 20.17 -14.16 0.20
CA LEU A 273 21.26 -13.38 0.78
C LEU A 273 20.95 -13.13 2.26
N LEU A 274 21.39 -14.07 3.10
CA LEU A 274 21.39 -13.91 4.54
C LEU A 274 22.67 -13.14 4.91
N GLU A 275 22.50 -11.86 5.24
CA GLU A 275 23.53 -10.97 5.78
C GLU A 275 23.92 -11.41 7.21
N VAL A 276 24.61 -12.55 7.31
CA VAL A 276 24.99 -13.14 8.59
C VAL A 276 26.27 -12.50 9.10
N SER A 277 26.17 -11.73 10.18
CA SER A 277 27.34 -11.22 10.88
C SER A 277 28.07 -12.32 11.65
N GLY A 278 29.39 -12.16 11.80
CA GLY A 278 30.29 -13.15 12.38
C GLY A 278 30.64 -14.29 11.41
N THR A 279 29.65 -15.07 10.96
CA THR A 279 29.88 -16.24 10.08
C THR A 279 28.73 -16.47 9.09
N ARG A 280 27.90 -17.50 9.31
CA ARG A 280 26.91 -18.00 8.33
C ARG A 280 25.82 -18.85 8.99
N PHE A 281 24.68 -18.90 8.33
CA PHE A 281 23.67 -19.93 8.43
C PHE A 281 22.70 -19.80 7.25
N LEU A 282 22.14 -20.93 6.82
CA LEU A 282 20.90 -20.99 6.04
C LEU A 282 19.91 -21.82 6.86
N ARG A 283 18.68 -21.33 7.00
CA ARG A 283 17.58 -22.00 7.71
C ARG A 283 16.40 -22.09 6.76
N ILE A 284 15.85 -23.30 6.56
CA ILE A 284 14.64 -23.52 5.77
C ILE A 284 13.64 -24.31 6.62
N ASN A 285 12.47 -23.69 6.86
CA ASN A 285 11.37 -24.25 7.65
C ASN A 285 11.74 -24.58 9.12
N GLU A 286 12.42 -23.67 9.84
CA GLU A 286 12.99 -23.93 11.19
C GLU A 286 12.01 -24.56 12.20
N TYR A 287 10.71 -24.24 12.10
CA TYR A 287 9.65 -24.78 12.94
C TYR A 287 8.66 -25.68 12.20
N GLY A 288 9.00 -26.21 11.02
CA GLY A 288 8.20 -27.21 10.30
C GLY A 288 6.81 -26.78 9.81
N GLY A 289 6.41 -25.51 10.01
CA GLY A 289 5.05 -25.01 9.82
C GLY A 289 4.34 -24.60 11.13
N ALA A 290 4.97 -24.80 12.28
CA ALA A 290 4.52 -24.33 13.59
C ALA A 290 5.09 -22.94 13.96
N ASP A 291 4.61 -22.38 15.06
CA ASP A 291 5.05 -21.10 15.64
C ASP A 291 6.43 -21.18 16.35
N SER A 292 6.84 -22.38 16.73
CA SER A 292 8.02 -22.65 17.56
C SER A 292 8.43 -24.13 17.48
N THR A 293 9.67 -24.45 17.90
CA THR A 293 10.13 -25.84 18.04
C THR A 293 9.35 -26.65 19.08
N ALA A 294 8.58 -26.01 19.97
CA ALA A 294 7.76 -26.71 20.96
C ALA A 294 6.57 -27.48 20.31
N ASN A 295 6.12 -27.05 19.13
CA ASN A 295 4.88 -27.51 18.49
C ASN A 295 5.13 -28.43 17.27
N GLY A 296 6.15 -29.31 17.35
CA GLY A 296 6.30 -30.45 16.42
C GLY A 296 6.99 -30.16 15.08
N GLY A 297 7.80 -29.09 15.01
CA GLY A 297 8.39 -28.62 13.77
C GLY A 297 9.61 -29.39 13.26
N PHE A 298 9.56 -29.92 12.02
CA PHE A 298 10.70 -30.51 11.32
C PHE A 298 11.26 -29.59 10.22
N PRO A 299 12.54 -29.16 10.29
CA PRO A 299 13.15 -28.35 9.24
C PRO A 299 13.47 -29.15 7.98
N PHE A 300 13.32 -28.50 6.83
CA PHE A 300 13.47 -29.13 5.51
C PHE A 300 14.95 -29.30 5.13
N LEU A 301 15.80 -28.33 5.47
CA LEU A 301 17.26 -28.44 5.32
C LEU A 301 18.00 -27.47 6.25
N GLN A 302 19.12 -27.93 6.82
CA GLN A 302 20.06 -27.11 7.59
C GLN A 302 21.50 -27.58 7.35
N ILE A 303 22.34 -26.75 6.74
CA ILE A 303 23.79 -26.99 6.52
C ILE A 303 24.52 -25.66 6.77
N ARG A 304 25.70 -25.68 7.42
CA ARG A 304 26.35 -24.46 7.94
C ARG A 304 27.89 -24.56 7.94
N ASN A 305 28.60 -23.95 6.98
CA ASN A 305 30.07 -24.03 6.85
C ASN A 305 30.77 -22.73 6.42
N ASP A 306 31.96 -22.46 6.97
CA ASP A 306 32.97 -21.48 6.48
C ASP A 306 34.26 -22.25 6.11
N ASN A 307 34.62 -22.31 4.82
CA ASN A 307 35.94 -22.76 4.35
C ASN A 307 36.51 -24.08 4.96
N ARG A 308 35.65 -25.02 5.38
CA ARG A 308 36.02 -26.39 5.80
C ARG A 308 35.05 -27.41 5.19
N ASP A 309 34.89 -28.58 5.80
CA ASP A 309 33.85 -29.54 5.39
C ASP A 309 32.44 -28.96 5.60
N CYS A 310 31.52 -29.19 4.66
CA CYS A 310 30.12 -28.81 4.84
C CYS A 310 29.42 -29.61 5.96
N LEU A 311 29.90 -30.82 6.24
CA LEU A 311 29.43 -31.72 7.28
C LEU A 311 30.57 -32.69 7.66
N SER A 312 31.48 -32.25 8.53
CA SER A 312 32.55 -33.12 9.06
C SER A 312 31.98 -34.06 10.12
N LEU A 313 32.16 -35.36 9.96
CA LEU A 313 31.66 -36.39 10.89
C LEU A 313 32.83 -37.31 11.28
N SER A 314 33.18 -37.35 12.56
CA SER A 314 34.33 -38.12 13.06
C SER A 314 34.12 -38.60 14.51
N THR A 315 34.89 -39.61 14.91
CA THR A 315 34.91 -40.15 16.28
C THR A 315 36.31 -40.70 16.57
N TYR A 316 36.77 -40.53 17.80
CA TYR A 316 38.13 -40.91 18.24
C TYR A 316 38.14 -41.90 19.42
N GLY A 317 36.96 -42.40 19.82
CA GLY A 317 36.81 -43.39 20.90
C GLY A 317 36.46 -44.77 20.35
N THR A 318 36.94 -45.83 20.99
CA THR A 318 36.90 -47.24 20.53
C THR A 318 35.51 -47.87 20.36
N LYS A 319 34.43 -47.09 20.47
CA LYS A 319 33.02 -47.54 20.34
C LYS A 319 32.09 -46.52 19.64
N GLY A 320 32.63 -45.43 19.07
CA GLY A 320 31.82 -44.35 18.48
C GLY A 320 31.28 -44.66 17.07
N LYS A 321 30.30 -43.87 16.61
CA LYS A 321 29.79 -43.87 15.22
C LYS A 321 29.64 -42.44 14.72
N ALA A 322 30.27 -42.11 13.60
CA ALA A 322 30.26 -40.75 13.02
C ALA A 322 28.98 -40.45 12.23
N LEU A 323 28.49 -41.46 11.51
CA LEU A 323 27.32 -41.39 10.64
C LEU A 323 26.59 -42.73 10.75
N SER A 324 25.27 -42.69 10.92
CA SER A 324 24.43 -43.87 11.08
C SER A 324 23.18 -43.70 10.22
N ILE A 325 23.17 -44.30 9.03
CA ILE A 325 22.05 -44.24 8.10
C ILE A 325 21.37 -45.61 8.08
N ILE A 326 20.05 -45.61 8.24
CA ILE A 326 19.24 -46.83 8.45
C ILE A 326 17.99 -46.71 7.58
N ALA A 327 17.73 -47.73 6.76
CA ALA A 327 16.40 -47.98 6.21
C ALA A 327 15.80 -49.17 6.95
N ASN A 328 14.72 -48.93 7.69
CA ASN A 328 14.03 -49.94 8.49
C ASN A 328 12.66 -50.27 7.87
N SER A 329 12.67 -50.58 6.57
CA SER A 329 11.50 -50.94 5.78
C SER A 329 11.86 -52.00 4.74
N TYR A 330 10.91 -52.88 4.41
CA TYR A 330 11.17 -53.95 3.45
C TYR A 330 11.44 -53.36 2.06
N GLY A 331 12.61 -53.64 1.48
CA GLY A 331 13.09 -53.06 0.22
C GLY A 331 13.70 -51.64 0.34
N GLY A 332 13.72 -51.04 1.53
CA GLY A 332 14.36 -49.74 1.74
C GLY A 332 15.89 -49.81 1.68
N LYS A 333 16.52 -48.93 0.90
CA LYS A 333 17.98 -48.75 0.89
C LYS A 333 18.38 -47.65 1.85
N ALA A 334 19.28 -47.95 2.79
CA ALA A 334 19.81 -46.95 3.73
C ALA A 334 20.73 -45.95 3.00
N ILE A 335 21.61 -46.46 2.15
CA ILE A 335 22.51 -45.69 1.29
C ILE A 335 22.41 -46.34 -0.08
N ASP A 336 22.23 -45.52 -1.13
CA ASP A 336 22.32 -45.97 -2.52
C ASP A 336 23.41 -45.14 -3.20
N SER A 337 24.53 -45.79 -3.52
CA SER A 337 25.74 -45.11 -4.02
C SER A 337 26.10 -45.65 -5.40
N TYR A 338 26.27 -44.76 -6.36
CA TYR A 338 26.55 -45.08 -7.75
C TYR A 338 27.83 -44.38 -8.20
N GLY A 339 28.68 -45.10 -8.94
CA GLY A 339 30.00 -44.62 -9.35
C GLY A 339 31.07 -44.76 -8.26
N SER A 340 32.24 -44.18 -8.53
CA SER A 340 33.45 -44.35 -7.71
C SER A 340 33.33 -43.72 -6.33
N HIS A 341 33.22 -44.55 -5.31
CA HIS A 341 33.25 -44.16 -3.90
C HIS A 341 34.46 -44.81 -3.21
N VAL A 342 35.16 -44.06 -2.36
CA VAL A 342 36.31 -44.56 -1.59
C VAL A 342 35.87 -44.84 -0.17
N PHE A 343 35.64 -46.12 0.15
CA PHE A 343 35.55 -46.58 1.54
C PHE A 343 36.94 -46.61 2.17
N GLY A 344 37.38 -45.45 2.65
CA GLY A 344 38.61 -45.30 3.40
C GLY A 344 38.45 -45.80 4.85
N GLN A 345 39.53 -46.39 5.37
CA GLN A 345 39.68 -46.86 6.74
C GLN A 345 41.06 -46.39 7.22
N ARG A 346 41.19 -45.91 8.46
CA ARG A 346 42.52 -45.62 9.02
C ARG A 346 43.12 -46.87 9.67
N SER A 347 44.45 -46.89 9.77
CA SER A 347 45.17 -47.99 10.42
C SER A 347 44.75 -48.11 11.90
N GLY A 348 44.03 -49.19 12.23
CA GLY A 348 43.51 -49.47 13.58
C GLY A 348 42.06 -49.05 13.87
N GLU A 349 41.28 -48.65 12.85
CA GLU A 349 39.82 -48.42 12.95
C GLU A 349 39.01 -49.59 12.36
N ILE A 350 38.52 -50.52 13.20
CA ILE A 350 37.91 -51.82 12.78
C ILE A 350 36.81 -51.69 11.70
N TRP A 351 37.03 -52.29 10.52
CA TRP A 351 36.02 -52.48 9.47
C TRP A 351 35.33 -53.85 9.59
N ASN A 352 34.19 -53.90 10.29
CA ASN A 352 33.43 -55.15 10.54
C ASN A 352 32.45 -55.51 9.41
N ALA A 353 32.95 -55.64 8.18
CA ALA A 353 32.27 -56.35 7.10
C ALA A 353 33.09 -57.61 6.73
N PRO A 354 32.51 -58.83 6.79
CA PRO A 354 33.24 -60.03 6.42
C PRO A 354 33.47 -60.08 4.91
N GLY A 355 34.67 -60.50 4.50
CA GLY A 355 35.02 -60.60 3.08
C GLY A 355 36.44 -61.10 2.86
N VAL A 356 36.91 -61.04 1.61
CA VAL A 356 38.32 -61.29 1.25
C VAL A 356 39.14 -60.10 1.72
N LEU A 357 39.97 -60.33 2.74
CA LEU A 357 40.85 -59.34 3.35
C LEU A 357 42.08 -59.09 2.47
N TRP A 358 42.62 -60.17 1.91
CA TRP A 358 43.75 -60.19 0.99
C TRP A 358 43.63 -61.43 0.09
N ALA A 359 43.99 -61.30 -1.19
CA ALA A 359 44.12 -62.43 -2.09
C ALA A 359 45.30 -62.25 -3.04
N ALA A 360 45.90 -63.36 -3.47
CA ALA A 360 47.10 -63.38 -4.28
C ALA A 360 47.20 -64.59 -5.22
N VAL A 361 48.08 -64.47 -6.20
CA VAL A 361 48.70 -65.60 -6.91
C VAL A 361 50.08 -65.83 -6.30
N ILE A 362 50.36 -67.06 -5.89
CA ILE A 362 51.68 -67.50 -5.43
C ILE A 362 52.32 -68.36 -6.51
N ASN A 363 53.59 -68.11 -6.82
CA ASN A 363 54.35 -68.89 -7.79
C ASN A 363 54.96 -70.16 -7.17
N ASP A 364 55.46 -71.05 -8.02
CA ASP A 364 56.09 -72.31 -7.63
C ASP A 364 57.33 -72.13 -6.74
N GLY A 365 58.01 -70.97 -6.81
CA GLY A 365 59.09 -70.55 -5.90
C GLY A 365 58.62 -70.11 -4.51
N GLY A 366 57.32 -69.84 -4.33
CA GLY A 366 56.72 -69.34 -3.10
C GLY A 366 56.66 -67.82 -2.98
N GLY A 367 56.91 -67.09 -4.07
CA GLY A 367 56.78 -65.63 -4.14
C GLY A 367 55.38 -65.17 -4.57
N ILE A 368 54.98 -63.97 -4.14
CA ILE A 368 53.73 -63.32 -4.57
C ILE A 368 53.92 -62.79 -6.00
N SER A 369 53.10 -63.27 -6.94
CA SER A 369 53.10 -62.81 -8.34
C SER A 369 52.19 -61.59 -8.57
N ARG A 370 51.05 -61.55 -7.88
CA ARG A 370 50.13 -60.40 -7.81
C ARG A 370 49.25 -60.55 -6.56
N SER A 371 48.82 -59.43 -5.97
CA SER A 371 47.93 -59.43 -4.81
C SER A 371 47.01 -58.21 -4.78
N TRP A 372 45.88 -58.32 -4.08
CA TRP A 372 44.95 -57.22 -3.81
C TRP A 372 44.26 -57.42 -2.44
N GLY A 373 43.69 -56.33 -1.92
CA GLY A 373 43.09 -56.28 -0.58
C GLY A 373 44.09 -55.87 0.50
N ASN A 374 43.66 -54.98 1.41
CA ASN A 374 44.48 -54.41 2.48
C ASN A 374 43.95 -54.78 3.88
N GLY A 375 43.06 -55.79 4.00
CA GLY A 375 42.41 -56.18 5.26
C GLY A 375 43.27 -57.03 6.22
N CYS A 376 44.52 -57.30 5.85
CA CYS A 376 45.53 -57.89 6.73
C CYS A 376 46.94 -57.58 6.21
N THR A 377 47.93 -57.51 7.10
CA THR A 377 49.34 -57.60 6.68
C THR A 377 49.66 -59.07 6.38
N VAL A 378 50.11 -59.36 5.16
CA VAL A 378 50.88 -60.58 4.88
C VAL A 378 52.35 -60.23 5.07
N ASN A 379 52.98 -60.82 6.08
CA ASN A 379 54.34 -60.52 6.51
C ASN A 379 55.36 -61.16 5.56
N ARG A 380 55.06 -62.38 5.10
CA ARG A 380 55.93 -63.20 4.24
C ARG A 380 55.10 -64.27 3.54
N VAL A 381 55.48 -64.63 2.32
CA VAL A 381 55.12 -65.90 1.70
C VAL A 381 56.42 -66.55 1.25
N TYR A 382 56.56 -67.85 1.48
CA TYR A 382 57.73 -68.62 1.07
C TYR A 382 57.41 -70.10 0.92
N ARG A 383 58.24 -70.82 0.14
CA ARG A 383 58.21 -72.28 0.06
C ARG A 383 59.12 -72.86 1.16
N ALA A 384 58.58 -73.72 2.03
CA ALA A 384 59.34 -74.36 3.11
C ALA A 384 59.96 -75.70 2.67
N ASN A 385 59.25 -76.48 1.84
CA ASN A 385 59.70 -77.75 1.26
C ASN A 385 59.05 -77.94 -0.12
N THR A 386 59.39 -79.02 -0.83
CA THR A 386 58.72 -79.37 -2.09
C THR A 386 57.20 -79.46 -1.88
N GLY A 387 56.45 -78.66 -2.64
CA GLY A 387 55.00 -78.52 -2.55
C GLY A 387 54.45 -77.84 -1.30
N ASP A 388 55.27 -77.51 -0.29
CA ASP A 388 54.82 -76.96 0.99
C ASP A 388 55.10 -75.46 1.08
N TYR A 389 54.03 -74.65 1.09
CA TYR A 389 54.08 -73.19 1.03
C TYR A 389 53.50 -72.57 2.29
N VAL A 390 54.23 -71.64 2.91
CA VAL A 390 53.84 -70.95 4.14
C VAL A 390 53.42 -69.53 3.81
N ILE A 391 52.22 -69.13 4.26
CA ILE A 391 51.72 -67.76 4.21
C ILE A 391 51.69 -67.24 5.65
N GLU A 392 52.46 -66.21 5.97
CA GLU A 392 52.52 -65.58 7.28
C GLU A 392 51.78 -64.24 7.27
N HIS A 393 50.89 -64.01 8.24
CA HIS A 393 49.98 -62.86 8.26
C HIS A 393 49.68 -62.38 9.69
N ASN A 394 49.26 -61.12 9.84
CA ASN A 394 49.09 -60.51 11.17
C ASN A 394 47.83 -60.96 11.94
N LEU A 395 46.87 -61.64 11.30
CA LEU A 395 45.54 -61.92 11.86
C LEU A 395 45.51 -62.76 13.16
N GLY A 396 46.54 -63.58 13.44
CA GLY A 396 46.49 -64.53 14.56
C GLY A 396 45.65 -65.75 14.18
N ASN A 397 44.59 -66.06 14.92
CA ASN A 397 43.70 -67.19 14.64
C ASN A 397 42.40 -66.81 13.89
N ASP A 398 42.05 -65.53 13.78
CA ASP A 398 40.77 -65.06 13.23
C ASP A 398 40.77 -64.98 11.70
N TYR A 399 41.03 -66.09 11.02
CA TYR A 399 41.15 -66.15 9.56
C TYR A 399 40.67 -67.48 8.96
N PHE A 400 40.14 -67.39 7.74
CA PHE A 400 39.68 -68.51 6.93
C PHE A 400 40.43 -68.45 5.59
N PRO A 401 41.53 -69.20 5.43
CA PRO A 401 42.23 -69.26 4.16
C PRO A 401 41.45 -70.14 3.17
N LEU A 402 41.50 -69.78 1.90
CA LEU A 402 41.09 -70.60 0.77
C LEU A 402 42.26 -70.65 -0.20
N ALA A 403 42.66 -71.85 -0.60
CA ALA A 403 43.68 -72.05 -1.64
C ALA A 403 43.14 -73.01 -2.71
N THR A 404 43.43 -72.73 -3.97
CA THR A 404 43.25 -73.70 -5.06
C THR A 404 44.39 -73.59 -6.06
N ALA A 405 44.81 -74.73 -6.62
CA ALA A 405 45.88 -74.77 -7.60
C ALA A 405 45.43 -74.07 -8.90
N ILE A 406 46.39 -73.49 -9.62
CA ILE A 406 46.13 -72.91 -10.94
C ILE A 406 46.23 -74.01 -12.00
N HIS A 407 45.39 -73.92 -13.03
CA HIS A 407 45.28 -74.91 -14.08
C HIS A 407 46.59 -75.03 -14.89
N GLY A 408 47.23 -76.21 -14.86
CA GLY A 408 48.41 -76.54 -15.67
C GLY A 408 49.18 -77.76 -15.17
N ASP A 409 49.32 -77.91 -13.85
CA ASP A 409 50.26 -78.86 -13.22
C ASP A 409 49.61 -80.16 -12.68
N TRP A 410 48.34 -80.45 -12.94
CA TRP A 410 47.61 -81.60 -12.32
C TRP A 410 47.72 -81.66 -10.77
N THR A 411 47.94 -80.52 -10.14
CA THR A 411 48.05 -80.38 -8.68
C THR A 411 46.71 -80.03 -8.03
N ILE A 412 46.47 -80.55 -6.84
CA ILE A 412 45.46 -80.06 -5.90
C ILE A 412 46.15 -79.28 -4.77
N ALA A 413 45.60 -78.13 -4.40
CA ALA A 413 46.04 -77.39 -3.22
C ALA A 413 45.20 -77.83 -2.01
N SER A 414 45.88 -78.09 -0.89
CA SER A 414 45.26 -78.46 0.39
C SER A 414 45.81 -77.58 1.50
N LEU A 415 45.01 -77.32 2.54
CA LEU A 415 45.46 -76.60 3.73
C LEU A 415 46.06 -77.64 4.70
N SER A 416 47.39 -77.73 4.77
CA SER A 416 48.10 -78.76 5.53
C SER A 416 48.31 -78.40 7.01
N SER A 417 48.26 -77.11 7.36
CA SER A 417 48.14 -76.66 8.74
C SER A 417 47.55 -75.25 8.83
N LEU A 418 46.81 -75.00 9.92
CA LEU A 418 46.36 -73.68 10.34
C LEU A 418 47.02 -73.38 11.69
N ASN A 419 47.84 -72.33 11.75
CA ASN A 419 48.62 -71.94 12.92
C ASN A 419 48.34 -70.47 13.26
N TYR A 420 48.79 -70.01 14.42
CA TYR A 420 48.67 -68.61 14.81
C TYR A 420 49.49 -67.71 13.87
N GLY A 421 48.81 -66.86 13.11
CA GLY A 421 49.43 -65.94 12.15
C GLY A 421 50.13 -66.62 10.97
N SER A 422 49.90 -67.91 10.72
CA SER A 422 50.38 -68.56 9.50
C SER A 422 49.63 -69.84 9.15
N PHE A 423 49.43 -70.08 7.86
CA PHE A 423 48.92 -71.35 7.36
C PHE A 423 49.84 -71.93 6.30
N ARG A 424 49.72 -73.24 6.08
CA ARG A 424 50.42 -73.95 5.01
C ARG A 424 49.47 -74.44 3.93
N VAL A 425 49.90 -74.26 2.69
CA VAL A 425 49.29 -74.84 1.49
C VAL A 425 50.21 -75.94 1.00
N GLN A 426 49.76 -77.20 1.09
CA GLN A 426 50.45 -78.35 0.50
C GLN A 426 49.82 -78.64 -0.87
N LEU A 427 50.66 -78.57 -1.90
CA LEU A 427 50.34 -78.95 -3.27
C LEU A 427 50.73 -80.42 -3.51
N PHE A 428 49.77 -81.21 -3.99
CA PHE A 428 49.95 -82.61 -4.37
C PHE A 428 49.63 -82.81 -5.86
N HIS A 429 50.54 -83.42 -6.61
CA HIS A 429 50.34 -83.85 -8.01
C HIS A 429 49.82 -85.29 -8.05
N LYS A 430 48.82 -85.56 -8.91
CA LYS A 430 48.09 -86.83 -8.96
C LYS A 430 48.97 -88.10 -8.99
N ASP A 431 50.10 -88.09 -9.71
CA ASP A 431 51.03 -89.24 -9.81
C ASP A 431 52.39 -89.04 -9.09
N GLN A 432 52.66 -87.89 -8.47
CA GLN A 432 54.02 -87.51 -8.04
C GLN A 432 54.13 -87.09 -6.56
N GLY A 433 53.03 -87.13 -5.80
CA GLY A 433 53.02 -86.66 -4.42
C GLY A 433 53.26 -85.15 -4.34
N ASN A 434 54.05 -84.70 -3.38
CA ASN A 434 54.30 -83.27 -3.16
C ASN A 434 55.01 -82.62 -4.36
N ARG A 435 54.42 -81.58 -4.96
CA ARG A 435 54.96 -80.90 -6.16
C ARG A 435 54.89 -79.38 -6.03
N ASN A 436 55.96 -78.70 -6.47
CA ASN A 436 55.97 -77.25 -6.62
C ASN A 436 55.07 -76.82 -7.78
N SER A 437 54.15 -75.87 -7.56
CA SER A 437 53.18 -75.42 -8.56
C SER A 437 52.63 -74.04 -8.19
N TRP A 438 51.97 -73.38 -9.15
CA TRP A 438 51.30 -72.10 -8.94
C TRP A 438 49.91 -72.29 -8.34
N PHE A 439 49.52 -71.42 -7.41
CA PHE A 439 48.19 -71.45 -6.78
C PHE A 439 47.63 -70.05 -6.54
N VAL A 440 46.30 -69.95 -6.47
CA VAL A 440 45.63 -68.77 -5.89
C VAL A 440 45.37 -69.02 -4.42
N VAL A 441 45.44 -67.95 -3.64
CA VAL A 441 45.12 -67.95 -2.21
C VAL A 441 44.31 -66.70 -1.87
N ALA A 442 43.32 -66.86 -1.00
CA ALA A 442 42.55 -65.78 -0.41
C ALA A 442 42.48 -65.98 1.11
N ILE A 443 42.58 -64.88 1.86
CA ILE A 443 42.40 -64.85 3.31
C ILE A 443 41.07 -64.12 3.55
N MET A 444 40.08 -64.85 4.06
CA MET A 444 38.78 -64.29 4.45
C MET A 444 38.69 -64.16 5.96
N GLY A 445 37.93 -63.19 6.45
CA GLY A 445 37.75 -62.99 7.90
C GLY A 445 37.22 -61.61 8.24
N ARG A 446 37.61 -61.11 9.42
CA ARG A 446 37.45 -59.71 9.82
C ARG A 446 38.77 -58.97 9.66
N ASN A 447 38.70 -57.70 9.27
CA ASN A 447 39.88 -56.85 9.22
C ASN A 447 40.50 -56.69 10.62
N LYS A 448 41.84 -56.66 10.68
CA LYS A 448 42.62 -56.41 11.90
C LYS A 448 43.16 -54.99 11.99
N PHE A 449 43.06 -54.23 10.90
CA PHE A 449 42.99 -52.78 10.96
C PHE A 449 41.56 -52.39 11.34
#